data_AF-A0A2Z5GBX7-F1
#
_entry.id   AF-A0A2Z5GBX7-F1
#
_cell.length_a   1.000
_cell.length_b   1.000
_cell.length_c   1.000
_cell.angle_alpha   90.00
_cell.angle_beta   90.00
_cell.angle_gamma   90.00
#
_symmetry.space_group_name_H-M   'P 1'
#
loop_
_entity.id
_entity.type
_entity.pdbx_description
1 polymer ?
#
loop_
_entity_poly.entity_id
_entity_poly.type
_entity_poly.pdbx_seq_one_letter_code
_entity_poly.pdbx_strand_id
1 'polypeptide(L)' 'MEFNNNREAKDAMLEWLLWYNRSRMHSTLRYLSPAQFEQQALASPIALAA' A
#
# COMPACT_ATOMS: atom_id res chain seq x y z
N MET A 1 11.58 -18.27 -4.13
CA MET A 1 11.64 -17.26 -5.22
C MET A 1 13.09 -16.85 -5.27
N GLU A 2 13.82 -17.34 -6.27
CA GLU A 2 15.21 -16.95 -6.49
C GLU A 2 15.23 -15.90 -7.60
N PHE A 3 16.05 -14.86 -7.45
CA PHE A 3 16.21 -13.81 -8.45
C PHE A 3 17.56 -13.96 -9.13
N ASN A 4 17.60 -13.83 -10.45
CA ASN A 4 18.81 -14.01 -11.24
C ASN A 4 19.74 -12.80 -11.19
N ASN A 5 19.20 -11.61 -10.88
CA ASN A 5 19.97 -10.38 -10.74
C ASN A 5 19.23 -9.32 -9.88
N ASN A 6 19.95 -8.25 -9.55
CA ASN A 6 19.44 -7.16 -8.72
C ASN A 6 18.25 -6.40 -9.33
N ARG A 7 18.10 -6.37 -10.66
CA ARG A 7 16.96 -5.71 -11.30
C ARG A 7 15.68 -6.51 -11.06
N GLU A 8 15.74 -7.81 -11.29
CA GLU A 8 14.59 -8.71 -11.08
C GLU A 8 14.10 -8.66 -9.62
N ALA A 9 15.02 -8.66 -8.66
CA ALA A 9 14.67 -8.51 -7.24
C ALA A 9 13.97 -7.16 -6.96
N LYS A 10 14.46 -6.06 -7.54
CA LYS A 10 13.84 -4.74 -7.37
C LYS A 10 12.45 -4.67 -8.00
N ASP A 11 12.30 -5.23 -9.19
CA ASP A 11 11.02 -5.23 -9.90
C ASP A 11 9.97 -6.03 -9.10
N ALA A 12 10.32 -7.21 -8.60
CA ALA A 12 9.45 -8.01 -7.73
C ALA A 12 9.10 -7.30 -6.42
N MET A 13 10.05 -6.59 -5.80
CA MET A 13 9.78 -5.78 -4.61
C MET A 13 8.83 -4.62 -4.90
N LEU A 14 8.98 -3.93 -6.03
CA LEU A 14 8.10 -2.84 -6.44
C LEU A 14 6.69 -3.35 -6.77
N GLU A 15 6.57 -4.46 -7.48
CA GLU A 15 5.29 -5.11 -7.75
C GLU A 15 4.58 -5.49 -6.45
N TRP A 16 5.31 -6.11 -5.51
CA TRP A 16 4.76 -6.44 -4.21
C TRP A 16 4.31 -5.20 -3.43
N LEU A 17 5.12 -4.14 -3.42
CA LEU A 17 4.80 -2.88 -2.73
C LEU A 17 3.55 -2.22 -3.33
N LEU A 18 3.44 -2.20 -4.66
CA LEU A 18 2.27 -1.65 -5.36
C LEU A 18 1.01 -2.44 -5.03
N TRP A 19 1.08 -3.77 -5.10
CA TRP A 19 -0.05 -4.63 -4.74
C TRP A 19 -0.44 -4.49 -3.27
N TYR A 20 0.54 -4.49 -2.36
CA TYR A 20 0.30 -4.35 -0.92
C TYR A 20 -0.41 -3.02 -0.62
N ASN A 21 0.11 -1.91 -1.14
CA ASN A 21 -0.44 -0.61 -0.82
C ASN A 21 -1.80 -0.34 -1.50
N ARG A 22 -2.02 -0.85 -2.71
CA ARG A 22 -3.19 -0.47 -3.52
C ARG A 22 -4.32 -1.50 -3.49
N SER A 23 -4.00 -2.78 -3.35
CA SER A 23 -4.93 -3.88 -3.64
C SER A 23 -5.12 -4.86 -2.49
N ARG A 24 -4.14 -5.02 -1.58
CA ARG A 24 -4.27 -5.90 -0.40
C ARG A 24 -5.32 -5.34 0.55
N MET A 25 -6.36 -6.12 0.82
CA MET A 25 -7.37 -5.76 1.81
C MET A 25 -6.96 -6.22 3.20
N HIS A 26 -7.15 -5.34 4.20
CA HIS A 26 -6.85 -5.64 5.60
C HIS A 26 -8.12 -5.58 6.45
N SER A 27 -8.43 -6.66 7.18
CA SER A 27 -9.62 -6.74 8.05
C SER A 27 -9.59 -5.68 9.17
N THR A 28 -8.40 -5.40 9.72
CA THR A 28 -8.18 -4.33 10.71
C THR A 28 -8.46 -2.94 10.15
N LEU A 29 -8.30 -2.73 8.84
CA LEU A 29 -8.64 -1.48 8.14
C LEU A 29 -10.07 -1.50 7.61
N ARG A 30 -10.95 -2.32 8.20
CA ARG A 30 -12.35 -2.52 7.77
C ARG A 30 -12.47 -2.94 6.30
N TYR A 31 -11.54 -3.77 5.83
CA TYR A 31 -11.41 -4.18 4.43
C TYR A 31 -11.20 -2.99 3.50
N LEU A 32 -10.22 -2.15 3.83
CA LEU A 32 -9.64 -1.18 2.93
C LEU A 32 -8.21 -1.58 2.59
N SER A 33 -7.70 -1.12 1.44
CA SER A 33 -6.27 -1.14 1.19
C SER A 33 -5.55 -0.06 2.00
N PRO A 34 -4.24 -0.20 2.25
CA PRO A 34 -3.47 0.81 2.98
C PRO A 34 -3.61 2.21 2.36
N ALA A 35 -3.54 2.33 1.03
CA ALA A 35 -3.69 3.61 0.36
C ALA A 35 -5.10 4.22 0.55
N GLN A 36 -6.15 3.40 0.53
CA GLN A 36 -7.52 3.87 0.77
C GLN A 36 -7.71 4.35 2.21
N PHE A 37 -7.12 3.66 3.17
CA PHE A 37 -7.16 4.05 4.58
C PHE A 37 -6.52 5.43 4.79
N GLU A 38 -5.31 5.65 4.26
CA GLU A 38 -4.63 6.95 4.32
C GLU A 38 -5.42 8.05 3.61
N GLN A 39 -6.01 7.76 2.45
CA GLN A 39 -6.87 8.71 1.74
C GLN A 39 -8.09 9.15 2.55
N GLN A 40 -8.72 8.23 3.28
CA GLN A 40 -9.83 8.56 4.18
C GLN A 40 -9.37 9.40 5.36
N ALA A 41 -8.20 9.11 5.93
CA ALA A 41 -7.62 9.91 7.00
C ALA A 41 -7.37 11.36 6.54
N LEU A 42 -6.77 11.55 5.36
CA LEU A 42 -6.52 12.87 4.77
C LEU A 42 -7.79 13.62 4.37
N ALA A 43 -8.84 12.90 3.95
CA ALA A 43 -10.14 13.50 3.62
C ALA A 43 -10.95 13.89 4.86
N SER A 44 -10.52 13.49 6.06
CA SER A 44 -11.17 13.87 7.31
C SER A 44 -10.97 15.36 7.60
N PRO A 45 -12.02 16.13 7.93
CA PRO A 45 -11.93 17.55 8.25
C PRO A 45 -10.94 17.87 9.39
N ILE A 46 -10.72 16.92 10.30
CA ILE A 46 -9.80 17.05 11.43
C ILE A 46 -8.34 17.00 10.96
N ALA A 47 -8.02 16.22 9.93
CA ALA A 47 -6.65 16.05 9.43
C ALA A 47 -6.19 17.25 8.59
N LEU A 48 -7.11 17.96 7.93
CA LEU A 48 -6.79 19.15 7.12
C LEU A 48 -6.45 20.39 7.96
N ALA A 49 -6.75 20.35 9.27
CA ALA A 49 -6.62 21.46 10.20
C ALA A 49 -5.44 21.32 11.19
N ALA A 50 -4.64 20.26 11.09
CA ALA A 50 -3.47 19.96 11.92
C ALA A 50 -2.17 20.14 11.13
#